data_AF-A0A2W5V384-F1
#
_entry.id   AF-A0A2W5V384-F1
#
_cell.length_a   1.000
_cell.length_b   1.000
_cell.length_c   1.000
_cell.angle_alpha   90.00
_cell.angle_beta   90.00
_cell.angle_gamma   90.00
#
_symmetry.space_group_name_H-M   'P 1'
#
loop_
_entity.id
_entity.type
_entity.pdbx_description
1 polymer ?
#
loop_
_entity_poly.entity_id
_entity_poly.type
_entity_poly.pdbx_seq_one_letter_code
_entity_poly.pdbx_strand_id
1 'polypeptide(L)'
;MRWLLCGLLVLGACVRGSPQTPAQTPPAEPVNVPDGCLAPLGGQWVHAADPSYSYAAEDDGGTLVLRAVHVARPDAGFTPRKFRRGPEPVLLDPSEAALALLVRDAGQIDEVDAGIEPDAGPVFRPEISVELTRSAHGFTGFTLALLLHASGRTCEGRFATRVLSCADGGLVLESEPSTSLGESCQSPAKPRGASPLQHRLERPDAG
;
A
#
# COMPACT_ATOMS: atom_id res chain seq x y z
N MET A 1 15.20 72.78 24.13
CA MET A 1 14.68 73.77 23.16
C MET A 1 13.92 73.01 22.07
N ARG A 2 12.61 73.31 21.91
CA ARG A 2 11.70 73.01 20.75
C ARG A 2 11.45 71.51 20.44
N TRP A 3 10.36 70.87 20.87
CA TRP A 3 8.96 70.98 20.41
C TRP A 3 8.76 71.04 18.89
N LEU A 4 8.15 70.00 18.32
CA LEU A 4 7.13 70.12 17.26
C LEU A 4 6.28 68.85 17.13
N LEU A 5 5.01 69.02 17.53
CA LEU A 5 3.87 68.16 17.22
C LEU A 5 3.65 68.06 15.71
N CYS A 6 3.24 66.90 15.22
CA CYS A 6 2.31 66.82 14.09
C CYS A 6 1.40 65.61 14.31
N GLY A 7 0.17 65.90 14.76
CA GLY A 7 -0.88 64.93 14.89
C GLY A 7 -1.47 64.59 13.53
N LEU A 8 -1.70 63.30 13.29
CA LEU A 8 -2.55 62.82 12.21
C LEU A 8 -3.71 62.04 12.85
N LEU A 9 -4.84 62.72 12.97
CA LEU A 9 -6.14 62.16 13.32
C LEU A 9 -6.67 61.44 12.08
N VAL A 10 -6.47 60.11 12.02
CA VAL A 10 -7.10 59.27 10.99
C VAL A 10 -8.49 58.92 11.47
N LEU A 11 -9.50 59.56 10.87
CA LEU A 11 -10.91 59.21 10.98
C LEU A 11 -11.13 57.81 10.39
N GLY A 12 -11.16 56.79 11.24
CA GLY A 12 -11.53 55.43 10.88
C GLY A 12 -13.03 55.37 10.56
N ALA A 13 -13.38 55.34 9.28
CA ALA A 13 -14.72 55.01 8.83
C ALA A 13 -15.00 53.52 9.13
N CYS A 14 -15.91 53.24 10.06
CA CYS A 14 -16.42 51.90 10.29
C CYS A 14 -17.21 51.44 9.07
N VAL A 15 -16.57 50.71 8.15
CA VAL A 15 -17.27 49.93 7.12
C VAL A 15 -18.05 48.83 7.85
N ARG A 16 -19.36 49.01 7.97
CA ARG A 16 -20.28 47.95 8.39
C ARG A 16 -20.24 46.86 7.31
N GLY A 17 -19.53 45.76 7.60
CA GLY A 17 -19.56 44.57 6.76
C GLY A 17 -20.98 44.07 6.61
N SER A 18 -21.38 43.75 5.38
CA SER A 18 -22.67 43.13 5.10
C SER A 18 -22.84 41.87 5.94
N PRO A 19 -24.02 41.62 6.54
CA PRO A 19 -24.28 40.35 7.22
C PRO A 19 -24.09 39.22 6.21
N GLN A 20 -23.04 38.42 6.40
CA GLN A 20 -22.84 37.20 5.64
C GLN A 20 -24.04 36.29 5.93
N THR A 21 -24.87 36.06 4.93
CA THR A 21 -25.83 34.96 4.95
C THR A 21 -25.02 33.69 5.23
N PRO A 22 -25.33 32.93 6.29
CA PRO A 22 -24.63 31.68 6.54
C PRO A 22 -24.75 30.82 5.29
N ALA A 23 -23.61 30.51 4.66
CA ALA A 23 -23.56 29.65 3.51
C ALA A 23 -24.27 28.34 3.89
N GLN A 24 -25.35 28.01 3.18
CA GLN A 24 -26.01 26.72 3.35
C GLN A 24 -24.95 25.65 3.16
N THR A 25 -24.72 24.85 4.20
CA THR A 25 -23.87 23.66 4.10
C THR A 25 -24.42 22.81 2.95
N PRO A 26 -23.64 22.52 1.91
CA PRO A 26 -24.11 21.67 0.83
C PRO A 26 -24.64 20.36 1.42
N PRO A 27 -25.74 19.80 0.87
CA PRO A 27 -26.30 18.54 1.34
C PRO A 27 -25.20 17.47 1.41
N ALA A 28 -25.13 16.73 2.53
CA ALA A 28 -24.15 15.67 2.68
C ALA A 28 -24.29 14.66 1.53
N GLU A 29 -23.19 14.38 0.84
CA GLU A 29 -23.18 13.41 -0.25
C GLU A 29 -23.54 12.01 0.28
N PRO A 30 -24.29 11.20 -0.50
CA PRO A 30 -24.67 9.87 -0.08
C PRO A 30 -23.45 8.97 0.07
N VAL A 31 -23.32 8.34 1.24
CA VAL A 31 -22.26 7.38 1.54
C VAL A 31 -22.55 6.07 0.79
N ASN A 32 -21.68 5.73 -0.15
CA ASN A 32 -21.65 4.49 -0.92
C ASN A 32 -20.43 3.66 -0.52
N VAL A 33 -20.42 3.23 0.75
CA VAL A 33 -19.39 2.36 1.32
C VAL A 33 -19.94 0.93 1.31
N PRO A 34 -19.18 -0.08 0.84
CA PRO A 34 -19.65 -1.46 0.85
C PRO A 34 -20.05 -1.94 2.25
N ASP A 35 -21.01 -2.88 2.30
CA ASP A 35 -21.45 -3.46 3.57
C ASP A 35 -20.28 -4.06 4.36
N GLY A 36 -20.33 -3.91 5.68
CA GLY A 36 -19.27 -4.35 6.60
C GLY A 36 -18.06 -3.41 6.66
N CYS A 37 -17.85 -2.53 5.67
CA CYS A 37 -16.66 -1.68 5.63
C CYS A 37 -16.72 -0.52 6.61
N LEU A 38 -17.87 -0.20 7.21
CA LEU A 38 -17.98 0.81 8.26
C LEU A 38 -17.52 0.31 9.65
N ALA A 39 -17.42 -1.01 9.83
CA ALA A 39 -16.88 -1.57 11.07
C ALA A 39 -15.36 -1.35 11.16
N PRO A 40 -14.76 -1.36 12.36
CA PRO A 40 -13.31 -1.37 12.51
C PRO A 40 -12.67 -2.57 11.83
N LEU A 41 -11.69 -2.31 10.96
CA LEU A 41 -10.96 -3.31 10.17
C LEU A 41 -9.56 -3.63 10.75
N GLY A 42 -9.24 -3.12 11.94
CA GLY A 42 -7.99 -3.42 12.63
C GLY A 42 -7.85 -4.89 13.05
N GLY A 43 -6.62 -5.32 13.31
CA GLY A 43 -6.30 -6.67 13.77
C GLY A 43 -5.34 -7.43 12.85
N GLN A 44 -5.33 -8.75 12.95
CA GLN A 44 -4.53 -9.61 12.07
C GLN A 44 -5.37 -10.10 10.90
N TRP A 45 -4.74 -10.16 9.73
CA TRP A 45 -5.35 -10.64 8.50
C TRP A 45 -4.40 -11.63 7.82
N VAL A 46 -4.95 -12.63 7.15
CA VAL A 46 -4.18 -13.65 6.42
C VAL A 46 -4.65 -13.67 4.97
N HIS A 47 -3.72 -13.76 4.02
CA HIS A 47 -4.08 -13.85 2.61
C HIS A 47 -4.74 -15.21 2.33
N ALA A 48 -5.96 -15.20 1.79
CA ALA A 48 -6.76 -16.41 1.59
C ALA A 48 -6.12 -17.41 0.63
N ALA A 49 -5.43 -16.92 -0.41
CA ALA A 49 -4.76 -17.79 -1.39
C ALA A 49 -3.37 -18.28 -0.92
N ASP A 50 -2.72 -17.55 -0.01
CA ASP A 50 -1.40 -17.93 0.51
C ASP A 50 -1.25 -17.52 1.98
N PRO A 51 -1.57 -18.44 2.91
CA PRO A 51 -1.51 -18.15 4.34
C PRO A 51 -0.13 -17.81 4.90
N SER A 52 0.95 -17.95 4.11
CA SER A 52 2.27 -17.48 4.52
C SER A 52 2.41 -15.96 4.53
N TYR A 53 1.46 -15.25 3.91
CA TYR A 53 1.34 -13.79 3.98
C TYR A 53 0.27 -13.40 5.00
N SER A 54 0.70 -12.74 6.08
CA SER A 54 -0.18 -12.10 7.04
C SER A 54 0.05 -10.60 7.06
N TYR A 55 -0.96 -9.86 7.55
CA TYR A 55 -0.95 -8.41 7.63
C TYR A 55 -1.43 -7.97 9.01
N ALA A 56 -0.72 -7.03 9.60
CA ALA A 56 -1.19 -6.26 10.73
C ALA A 56 -1.96 -5.04 10.20
N ALA A 57 -3.25 -4.96 10.52
CA ALA A 57 -4.11 -3.85 10.16
C ALA A 57 -4.29 -2.87 11.33
N GLU A 58 -4.14 -1.58 11.03
CA GLU A 58 -4.49 -0.47 11.89
C GLU A 58 -5.60 0.34 11.19
N ASP A 59 -6.73 0.56 11.86
CA ASP A 59 -7.86 1.35 11.36
C ASP A 59 -8.24 2.39 12.40
N ASP A 60 -8.03 3.67 12.10
CA ASP A 60 -8.35 4.79 12.98
C ASP A 60 -9.72 5.42 12.70
N GLY A 61 -10.51 4.81 11.80
CA GLY A 61 -11.80 5.31 11.35
C GLY A 61 -11.72 6.27 10.17
N GLY A 62 -10.55 6.81 9.83
CA GLY A 62 -10.30 7.61 8.63
C GLY A 62 -9.30 6.97 7.66
N THR A 63 -8.39 6.16 8.17
CA THR A 63 -7.30 5.52 7.43
C THR A 63 -7.19 4.06 7.85
N LEU A 64 -7.04 3.18 6.86
CA LEU A 64 -6.69 1.79 7.04
C LEU A 64 -5.26 1.57 6.54
N VAL A 65 -4.38 1.08 7.41
CA VAL A 65 -3.01 0.70 7.07
C VAL A 65 -2.83 -0.80 7.30
N LEU A 66 -2.46 -1.54 6.25
CA LEU A 66 -2.10 -2.95 6.32
C LEU A 66 -0.59 -3.08 6.13
N ARG A 67 0.13 -3.58 7.13
CA ARG A 67 1.57 -3.86 7.04
C ARG A 67 1.78 -5.35 6.88
N ALA A 68 2.50 -5.75 5.83
CA ALA A 68 2.85 -7.16 5.64
C ALA A 68 3.76 -7.62 6.78
N VAL A 69 3.34 -8.67 7.48
CA VAL A 69 4.13 -9.33 8.51
C VAL A 69 4.71 -10.58 7.87
N HIS A 70 6.02 -10.59 7.63
CA HIS A 70 6.68 -11.80 7.17
C HIS A 70 6.60 -12.85 8.28
N VAL A 71 5.79 -13.88 8.08
CA VAL A 71 5.96 -15.13 8.83
C VAL A 71 7.22 -15.76 8.25
N ALA A 72 8.32 -15.72 8.99
CA ALA A 72 9.49 -16.52 8.64
C ALA A 72 8.98 -17.94 8.39
N ARG A 73 9.23 -18.48 7.19
CA ARG A 73 8.92 -19.89 6.95
C ARG A 73 9.58 -20.65 8.09
N PRO A 74 8.85 -21.47 8.86
CA PRO A 74 9.49 -22.38 9.79
C PRO A 74 10.45 -23.19 8.94
N ASP A 75 11.72 -22.97 9.23
CA ASP A 75 12.92 -23.55 8.68
C ASP A 75 12.58 -24.65 7.68
N ALA A 76 12.60 -24.33 6.38
CA ALA A 76 12.74 -25.37 5.39
C ALA A 76 14.12 -25.97 5.67
N GLY A 77 14.16 -27.00 6.53
CA GLY A 77 15.36 -27.68 6.94
C GLY A 77 16.20 -27.88 5.68
N PHE A 78 17.36 -27.23 5.67
CA PHE A 78 18.31 -27.31 4.57
C PHE A 78 18.77 -28.76 4.49
N THR A 79 17.99 -29.61 3.82
CA THR A 79 18.46 -30.90 3.35
C THR A 79 19.15 -30.57 2.03
N PRO A 80 20.48 -30.69 1.94
CA PRO A 80 21.17 -30.49 0.68
C PRO A 80 20.64 -31.54 -0.30
N ARG A 81 19.68 -31.16 -1.15
CA ARG A 81 19.25 -32.01 -2.25
C ARG A 81 20.42 -32.03 -3.23
N LYS A 82 20.99 -33.22 -3.44
CA LYS A 82 21.98 -33.46 -4.50
C LYS A 82 21.39 -32.96 -5.82
N PHE A 83 22.01 -31.92 -6.38
CA PHE A 83 21.65 -31.34 -7.67
C PHE A 83 21.62 -32.41 -8.76
N ARG A 84 20.44 -32.67 -9.34
CA ARG A 84 20.32 -33.20 -10.70
C ARG A 84 20.02 -32.02 -11.61
N ARG A 85 20.90 -31.76 -12.59
CA ARG A 85 20.55 -30.94 -13.76
C ARG A 85 19.47 -31.66 -14.57
N GLY A 86 18.30 -31.04 -14.67
CA GLY A 86 17.17 -31.42 -15.53
C GLY A 86 16.30 -30.17 -15.77
N PRO A 87 15.62 -30.06 -16.92
CA PRO A 87 15.46 -28.78 -17.60
C PRO A 87 14.15 -28.03 -17.31
N GLU A 88 14.23 -26.73 -17.64
CA GLU A 88 13.18 -25.74 -17.93
C GLU A 88 12.50 -25.02 -16.73
N PRO A 89 12.54 -23.68 -16.70
CA PRO A 89 11.82 -22.91 -15.68
C PRO A 89 10.31 -23.04 -15.91
N VAL A 90 9.60 -23.48 -14.87
CA VAL A 90 8.14 -23.48 -14.85
C VAL A 90 7.68 -22.03 -14.91
N LEU A 91 7.05 -21.65 -16.03
CA LEU A 91 6.26 -20.43 -16.15
C LEU A 91 5.18 -20.46 -15.07
N LEU A 92 5.38 -19.68 -14.01
CA LEU A 92 4.37 -19.43 -13.00
C LEU A 92 3.28 -18.53 -13.60
N ASP A 93 2.03 -18.90 -13.35
CA ASP A 93 0.84 -18.22 -13.83
C ASP A 93 0.83 -16.74 -13.38
N PRO A 94 0.74 -15.75 -14.30
CA PRO A 94 0.92 -14.34 -13.99
C PRO A 94 -0.13 -13.71 -13.06
N SER A 95 -1.16 -14.44 -12.62
CA SER A 95 -2.15 -13.96 -11.65
C SER A 95 -1.83 -14.27 -10.18
N GLU A 96 -0.99 -15.26 -9.89
CA GLU A 96 -0.57 -15.64 -8.52
C GLU A 96 0.69 -14.87 -8.09
N ALA A 97 1.38 -14.31 -9.07
CA ALA A 97 2.68 -13.72 -8.86
C ALA A 97 2.58 -12.30 -8.31
N ALA A 98 1.52 -11.53 -8.45
CA ALA A 98 1.68 -10.09 -8.24
C ALA A 98 1.90 -9.60 -6.79
N LEU A 99 1.67 -10.41 -5.75
CA LEU A 99 2.18 -10.15 -4.38
C LEU A 99 3.39 -11.04 -4.04
N ALA A 100 3.44 -12.27 -4.59
CA ALA A 100 4.59 -13.16 -4.47
C ALA A 100 5.80 -12.76 -5.35
N LEU A 101 5.64 -11.84 -6.30
CA LEU A 101 6.59 -11.41 -7.35
C LEU A 101 7.00 -9.96 -7.15
N LEU A 102 6.23 -9.17 -6.38
CA LEU A 102 6.83 -8.05 -5.64
C LEU A 102 7.88 -8.56 -4.63
N VAL A 103 7.71 -9.79 -4.11
CA VAL A 103 8.67 -10.44 -3.19
C VAL A 103 9.69 -11.33 -3.90
N ARG A 104 9.35 -12.02 -5.01
CA ARG A 104 10.28 -12.92 -5.72
C ARG A 104 11.27 -12.20 -6.65
N ASP A 105 10.89 -11.08 -7.28
CA ASP A 105 11.81 -10.37 -8.19
C ASP A 105 12.77 -9.42 -7.44
N ALA A 106 12.54 -9.18 -6.15
CA ALA A 106 13.44 -8.40 -5.30
C ALA A 106 14.63 -9.21 -4.74
N GLY A 107 14.78 -10.50 -5.10
CA GLY A 107 15.77 -11.33 -4.41
C GLY A 107 16.12 -12.69 -5.01
N GLN A 108 16.08 -12.87 -6.33
CA GLN A 108 16.80 -14.00 -6.94
C GLN A 108 18.20 -13.56 -7.35
N ILE A 109 19.07 -13.43 -6.35
CA ILE A 109 20.52 -13.48 -6.56
C ILE A 109 20.84 -14.93 -6.95
N ASP A 110 21.21 -15.15 -8.21
CA ASP A 110 21.79 -16.42 -8.64
C ASP A 110 22.96 -16.75 -7.70
N GLU A 111 22.85 -17.88 -6.99
CA GLU A 111 23.87 -18.38 -6.05
C GLU A 111 25.21 -18.53 -6.78
N VAL A 112 26.10 -17.55 -6.62
CA VAL A 112 27.52 -17.72 -6.91
C VAL A 112 28.12 -18.49 -5.76
N ASP A 113 28.43 -19.77 -6.00
CA ASP A 113 29.17 -20.66 -5.11
C ASP A 113 30.60 -20.13 -4.89
N ALA A 114 30.74 -19.20 -3.97
CA ALA A 114 32.02 -18.78 -3.41
C ALA A 114 31.94 -19.07 -1.91
N GLY A 115 32.66 -20.09 -1.44
CA GLY A 115 32.79 -20.49 -0.04
C GLY A 115 33.50 -19.46 0.84
N ILE A 116 32.93 -18.26 0.91
CA ILE A 116 33.24 -17.20 1.86
C ILE A 116 31.98 -17.09 2.72
N GLU A 117 32.08 -17.26 4.04
CA GLU A 117 30.98 -16.89 4.93
C GLU A 117 30.58 -15.45 4.60
N PRO A 118 29.39 -15.21 4.03
CA PRO A 118 28.99 -13.86 3.71
C PRO A 118 28.85 -13.14 5.04
N ASP A 119 29.72 -12.16 5.27
CA ASP A 119 29.46 -11.08 6.22
C ASP A 119 28.04 -10.63 5.89
N ALA A 120 27.09 -10.99 6.78
CA ALA A 120 25.67 -10.99 6.48
C ALA A 120 25.22 -9.55 6.34
N GLY A 121 25.45 -9.00 5.14
CA GLY A 121 25.00 -7.69 4.74
C GLY A 121 23.51 -7.58 5.00
N PRO A 122 22.99 -6.36 5.18
CA PRO A 122 21.59 -6.14 5.52
C PRO A 122 20.70 -6.90 4.54
N VAL A 123 19.99 -7.91 5.04
CA VAL A 123 18.99 -8.66 4.28
C VAL A 123 17.90 -7.66 3.92
N PHE A 124 17.80 -7.30 2.65
CA PHE A 124 16.77 -6.41 2.16
C PHE A 124 15.41 -7.10 2.31
N ARG A 125 14.62 -6.65 3.29
CA ARG A 125 13.22 -7.07 3.46
C ARG A 125 12.36 -5.92 2.96
N PRO A 126 11.81 -5.98 1.75
CA PRO A 126 10.94 -4.92 1.28
C PRO A 126 9.75 -4.83 2.24
N GLU A 127 9.61 -3.69 2.90
CA GLU A 127 8.40 -3.39 3.66
C GLU A 127 7.28 -3.16 2.65
N ILE A 128 6.28 -4.03 2.66
CA ILE A 128 5.06 -3.87 1.88
C ILE A 128 4.00 -3.31 2.82
N SER A 129 3.44 -2.17 2.44
CA SER A 129 2.31 -1.57 3.15
C SER A 129 1.17 -1.25 2.19
N VAL A 130 -0.05 -1.27 2.69
CA VAL A 130 -1.24 -0.78 1.97
C VAL A 130 -1.84 0.33 2.80
N GLU A 131 -1.87 1.54 2.25
CA GLU A 131 -2.39 2.73 2.91
C GLU A 131 -3.63 3.22 2.18
N LEU A 132 -4.78 3.21 2.87
CA LEU A 132 -6.08 3.50 2.29
C LEU A 132 -6.80 4.57 3.10
N THR A 133 -7.29 5.59 2.42
CA THR A 133 -8.16 6.61 3.02
C THR A 133 -9.61 6.20 2.88
N ARG A 134 -10.35 6.27 3.98
CA ARG A 134 -11.79 6.07 4.02
C ARG A 134 -12.50 7.33 3.48
N SER A 135 -13.42 7.12 2.56
CA SER A 135 -14.24 8.17 1.96
C SER A 135 -15.70 7.75 1.92
N ALA A 136 -16.58 8.67 1.49
CA ALA A 136 -17.96 8.34 1.20
C ALA A 136 -18.12 7.28 0.10
N HIS A 137 -17.08 7.02 -0.71
CA HIS A 137 -17.10 6.03 -1.80
C HIS A 137 -16.36 4.73 -1.44
N GLY A 138 -16.10 4.49 -0.15
CA GLY A 138 -15.29 3.37 0.32
C GLY A 138 -13.83 3.76 0.57
N PHE A 139 -12.94 2.78 0.54
CA PHE A 139 -11.52 2.98 0.80
C PHE A 139 -10.71 3.01 -0.49
N THR A 140 -9.85 4.01 -0.62
CA THR A 140 -8.95 4.18 -1.77
C THR A 140 -7.59 4.68 -1.31
N GLY A 141 -6.54 4.24 -1.97
CA GLY A 141 -5.18 4.69 -1.67
C GLY A 141 -4.16 3.89 -2.47
N PHE A 142 -3.11 3.44 -1.82
CA PHE A 142 -1.99 2.80 -2.50
C PHE A 142 -1.45 1.57 -1.77
N THR A 143 -1.04 0.57 -2.52
CA THR A 143 -0.04 -0.40 -2.08
C THR A 143 1.35 0.18 -2.35
N LEU A 144 2.16 0.26 -1.32
CA LEU A 144 3.54 0.71 -1.32
C LEU A 144 4.46 -0.51 -1.21
N ALA A 145 5.46 -0.58 -2.08
CA ALA A 145 6.47 -1.63 -2.04
C ALA A 145 7.82 -1.09 -2.52
N LEU A 146 8.92 -1.55 -1.93
CA LEU A 146 10.24 -1.27 -2.47
C LEU A 146 10.57 -2.26 -3.59
N LEU A 147 10.92 -1.73 -4.76
CA LEU A 147 11.17 -2.50 -5.98
C LEU A 147 12.57 -2.23 -6.53
N LEU A 148 13.20 -3.27 -7.06
CA LEU A 148 14.46 -3.14 -7.76
C LEU A 148 14.21 -2.61 -9.17
N HIS A 149 14.77 -1.45 -9.49
CA HIS A 149 14.73 -0.88 -10.83
C HIS A 149 15.82 -1.52 -11.71
N ALA A 150 15.60 -1.53 -13.03
CA ALA A 150 16.54 -2.11 -14.00
C ALA A 150 17.97 -1.51 -13.93
N SER A 151 18.11 -0.30 -13.41
CA SER A 151 19.41 0.34 -13.18
C SER A 151 20.14 -0.14 -11.90
N GLY A 152 19.58 -1.12 -11.17
CA GLY A 152 20.13 -1.63 -9.91
C GLY A 152 19.84 -0.79 -8.67
N ARG A 153 19.05 0.27 -8.77
CA ARG A 153 18.62 1.09 -7.62
C ARG A 153 17.28 0.58 -7.07
N THR A 154 17.01 0.82 -5.79
CA THR A 154 15.68 0.58 -5.22
C THR A 154 14.77 1.81 -5.43
N CYS A 155 13.50 1.54 -5.67
CA CYS A 155 12.45 2.53 -5.90
C CYS A 155 11.25 2.20 -5.01
N GLU A 156 10.57 3.20 -4.47
CA GLU A 156 9.24 3.01 -3.89
C GLU A 156 8.19 2.95 -5.01
N GLY A 157 7.67 1.76 -5.27
CA GLY A 157 6.53 1.55 -6.16
C GLY A 157 5.22 1.90 -5.46
N ARG A 158 4.33 2.58 -6.17
CA ARG A 158 2.97 2.92 -5.73
C ARG A 158 1.98 2.34 -6.71
N PHE A 159 1.06 1.53 -6.21
CA PHE A 159 0.00 0.89 -7.00
C PHE A 159 -1.34 1.33 -6.45
N ALA A 160 -2.22 1.87 -7.29
CA ALA A 160 -3.52 2.31 -6.80
C ALA A 160 -4.31 1.11 -6.28
N THR A 161 -4.86 1.24 -5.08
CA THR A 161 -5.53 0.14 -4.37
C THR A 161 -6.84 0.65 -3.78
N ARG A 162 -7.87 -0.20 -3.81
CA ARG A 162 -9.18 0.09 -3.21
C ARG A 162 -9.79 -1.13 -2.57
N VAL A 163 -10.71 -0.92 -1.62
CA VAL A 163 -11.52 -2.00 -1.05
C VAL A 163 -12.74 -2.22 -1.92
N LEU A 164 -13.00 -3.48 -2.30
CA LEU A 164 -14.20 -3.88 -3.01
C LEU A 164 -15.30 -4.37 -2.05
N SER A 165 -14.94 -5.07 -0.97
CA SER A 165 -15.88 -5.65 -0.02
C SER A 165 -15.23 -5.90 1.34
N CYS A 166 -16.02 -5.80 2.40
CA CYS A 166 -15.65 -6.18 3.77
C CYS A 166 -16.63 -7.22 4.37
N ALA A 167 -17.37 -7.93 3.51
CA ALA A 167 -18.39 -8.89 3.94
C ALA A 167 -17.78 -10.19 4.50
N ASP A 168 -18.59 -10.90 5.32
CA ASP A 168 -18.30 -12.27 5.79
C ASP A 168 -16.94 -12.45 6.50
N GLY A 169 -16.47 -11.40 7.19
CA GLY A 169 -15.19 -11.42 7.88
C GLY A 169 -13.97 -11.37 6.95
N GLY A 170 -14.19 -11.22 5.64
CA GLY A 170 -13.15 -11.04 4.63
C GLY A 170 -12.96 -9.57 4.26
N LEU A 171 -11.76 -9.23 3.78
CA LEU A 171 -11.42 -7.95 3.18
C LEU A 171 -10.92 -8.21 1.76
N VAL A 172 -11.67 -7.73 0.76
CA VAL A 172 -11.31 -7.87 -0.65
C VAL A 172 -10.73 -6.56 -1.14
N LEU A 173 -9.47 -6.58 -1.51
CA LEU A 173 -8.74 -5.46 -2.09
C LEU A 173 -8.64 -5.66 -3.61
N GLU A 174 -8.70 -4.56 -4.34
CA GLU A 174 -8.34 -4.48 -5.75
C GLU A 174 -7.17 -3.54 -5.92
N SER A 175 -6.11 -4.02 -6.53
CA SER A 175 -4.89 -3.26 -6.79
C SER A 175 -4.60 -3.20 -8.28
N GLU A 176 -3.99 -2.11 -8.73
CA GLU A 176 -3.42 -2.06 -10.07
C GLU A 176 -2.31 -3.12 -10.23
N PRO A 177 -2.21 -3.76 -11.41
CA PRO A 177 -1.16 -4.74 -11.64
C PRO A 177 0.20 -4.07 -11.62
N SER A 178 1.18 -4.76 -11.01
CA SER A 178 2.56 -4.30 -11.05
C SER A 178 3.05 -4.26 -12.49
N THR A 179 3.60 -3.12 -12.88
CA THR A 179 4.25 -2.93 -14.17
C THR A 179 5.67 -2.44 -13.93
N SER A 180 6.57 -2.70 -14.87
CA SER A 180 7.94 -2.16 -14.84
C SER A 180 7.92 -0.68 -14.47
N LEU A 181 8.57 -0.33 -13.35
CA LEU A 181 8.69 1.06 -12.92
C LEU A 181 9.42 1.86 -14.00
N GLY A 182 8.90 3.05 -14.33
CA GLY A 182 9.57 3.97 -15.22
C GLY A 182 10.84 4.55 -14.60
N GLU A 183 11.59 5.32 -15.38
CA GLU A 183 12.83 5.99 -14.94
C GLU A 183 12.63 6.97 -13.78
N SER A 184 11.39 7.37 -13.50
CA SER A 184 11.01 8.21 -12.35
C SER A 184 10.62 7.40 -11.10
N CYS A 185 10.81 6.08 -11.09
CA CYS A 185 10.29 5.17 -10.05
C CYS A 185 8.76 5.22 -9.91
N GLN A 186 8.04 5.71 -10.93
CA GLN A 186 6.58 5.71 -10.95
C GLN A 186 6.09 4.56 -11.80
N SER A 187 5.04 3.89 -11.33
CA SER A 187 4.28 2.96 -12.15
C SER A 187 3.77 3.71 -13.38
N PRO A 188 4.09 3.26 -14.61
CA PRO A 188 3.49 3.85 -15.79
C PRO A 188 1.97 3.74 -15.73
N ALA A 189 1.28 4.56 -16.53
CA ALA A 189 -0.16 4.45 -16.66
C ALA A 189 -0.56 3.00 -16.97
N LYS A 190 -1.61 2.52 -16.29
CA LYS A 190 -2.15 1.17 -16.42
C LYS A 190 -2.13 0.72 -17.91
N PRO A 191 -1.39 -0.36 -18.25
CA PRO A 191 -1.34 -0.84 -19.61
C PRO A 191 -2.74 -1.17 -20.11
N ARG A 192 -3.03 -0.85 -21.36
CA ARG A 192 -4.31 -1.23 -21.96
C ARG A 192 -4.47 -2.75 -21.92
N GLY A 193 -5.59 -3.20 -21.35
CA GLY A 193 -5.90 -4.63 -21.23
C GLY A 193 -5.32 -5.30 -19.98
N ALA A 194 -4.58 -4.59 -19.12
CA ALA A 194 -4.15 -5.14 -17.85
C ALA A 194 -5.35 -5.24 -16.89
N SER A 195 -5.64 -6.45 -16.41
CA SER A 195 -6.67 -6.67 -15.40
C SER A 195 -6.17 -6.24 -14.02
N PRO A 196 -7.01 -5.60 -13.20
CA PRO A 196 -6.66 -5.36 -11.81
C PRO A 196 -6.52 -6.69 -11.07
N LEU A 197 -5.72 -6.69 -10.01
CA LEU A 197 -5.49 -7.83 -9.15
C LEU A 197 -6.45 -7.76 -7.98
N GLN A 198 -7.03 -8.90 -7.61
CA GLN A 198 -7.87 -8.99 -6.43
C GLN A 198 -7.18 -9.82 -5.34
N HIS A 199 -7.18 -9.28 -4.13
CA HIS A 199 -6.60 -9.91 -2.96
C HIS A 199 -7.70 -10.12 -1.92
N ARG A 200 -7.88 -11.36 -1.48
CA ARG A 200 -8.80 -11.68 -0.39
C ARG A 200 -7.98 -11.90 0.87
N LEU A 201 -8.30 -11.13 1.90
CA LEU A 201 -7.75 -11.29 3.24
C LEU A 201 -8.84 -11.82 4.16
N GLU A 202 -8.48 -12.70 5.08
CA GLU A 202 -9.39 -13.33 6.03
C GLU A 202 -8.91 -13.10 7.45
N ARG A 203 -9.85 -12.86 8.36
CA ARG A 203 -9.57 -12.77 9.78
C ARG A 203 -9.39 -14.18 10.36
N PRO A 204 -8.25 -14.48 11.01
CA PRO A 204 -7.99 -15.81 11.57
C PRO A 204 -8.92 -16.14 12.75
N ASP A 205 -9.54 -15.13 13.38
CA ASP A 205 -10.45 -15.22 14.51
C ASP A 205 -11.94 -15.26 14.11
N ALA A 206 -12.27 -15.20 12.82
CA ALA A 206 -13.65 -15.19 12.33
C ALA A 206 -14.30 -16.60 12.22
N GLY A 207 -13.67 -17.63 12.79
CA GLY A 207 -14.08 -19.05 12.71
C GLY A 207 -14.71 -19.62 13.97
#